data_AF-A0A7X9IYP5-F1
#
_entry.id   AF-A0A7X9IYP5-F1
#
_cell.length_a   1.000
_cell.length_b   1.000
_cell.length_c   1.000
_cell.angle_alpha   90.00
_cell.angle_beta   90.00
_cell.angle_gamma   90.00
#
_symmetry.space_group_name_H-M   'P 1'
#
loop_
_entity.id
_entity.type
_entity.pdbx_description
1 polymer ?
#
loop_
_entity_poly.entity_id
_entity_poly.type
_entity_poly.pdbx_seq_one_letter_code
_entity_poly.pdbx_strand_id
1 'polypeptide(L)'
;LLRQVCRPTTHNRRRIRGLRPWAADELALFQAVNRGEFAIHGLRNRDLQRLLFPGPAGSPLDRRHHGAHVSPLLRILRAHGILHKVPKSHRYQVSPKGREILTAVLAAHHASLHKRTQLAA
;
A
#
# COMPACT_ATOMS: atom_id res chain seq x y z
N LEU A 1 -8.78 -10.78 -11.21
CA LEU A 1 -8.53 -9.65 -10.27
C LEU A 1 -7.05 -9.23 -10.24
N LEU A 2 -6.11 -10.09 -9.80
CA LEU A 2 -4.69 -9.72 -9.66
C LEU A 2 -4.01 -9.24 -10.95
N ARG A 3 -4.22 -9.91 -12.08
CA ARG A 3 -3.64 -9.48 -13.38
C ARG A 3 -4.09 -8.08 -13.81
N GLN A 4 -5.28 -7.64 -13.38
CA GLN A 4 -5.83 -6.34 -13.76
C GLN A 4 -5.15 -5.20 -12.99
N VAL A 5 -4.87 -5.38 -11.70
CA VAL A 5 -4.22 -4.36 -10.87
C VAL A 5 -2.73 -4.18 -11.21
N CYS A 6 -2.11 -5.18 -11.84
CA CYS A 6 -0.75 -5.09 -12.36
C CYS A 6 -0.65 -4.27 -13.65
N ARG A 7 -1.76 -3.97 -14.33
CA ARG A 7 -1.75 -3.14 -15.53
C ARG A 7 -1.71 -1.66 -15.16
N PRO A 8 -1.04 -0.80 -15.95
CA PRO A 8 -1.16 0.64 -15.79
C PRO A 8 -2.62 1.12 -15.89
N THR A 9 -2.92 2.21 -15.19
CA THR A 9 -4.24 2.86 -15.22
C THR A 9 -4.09 4.35 -15.43
N THR A 10 -5.18 5.06 -15.70
CA THR A 10 -5.20 6.51 -15.84
C THR A 10 -5.96 7.12 -14.68
N HIS A 11 -5.35 8.08 -13.99
CA HIS A 11 -5.96 8.81 -12.90
C HIS A 11 -5.69 10.31 -13.06
N ASN A 12 -6.74 11.13 -13.07
CA ASN A 12 -6.68 12.56 -13.34
C ASN A 12 -5.87 12.89 -14.62
N ARG A 13 -6.19 12.21 -15.74
CA ARG A 13 -5.52 12.35 -17.05
C ARG A 13 -4.01 12.03 -17.04
N ARG A 14 -3.48 11.44 -15.97
CA ARG A 14 -2.09 11.00 -15.89
C ARG A 14 -2.02 9.48 -15.86
N ARG A 15 -1.08 8.92 -16.61
CA ARG A 15 -0.79 7.49 -16.57
C ARG A 15 -0.11 7.14 -15.25
N ILE A 16 -0.62 6.13 -14.57
CA ILE A 16 -0.11 5.60 -13.31
C ILE A 16 0.32 4.16 -13.54
N ARG A 17 1.51 3.80 -13.04
CA ARG A 17 2.01 2.43 -13.14
C ARG A 17 1.07 1.42 -12.46
N GLY A 18 1.11 0.18 -12.91
CA GLY A 18 0.46 -0.94 -12.24
C GLY A 18 1.02 -1.18 -10.84
N LEU A 19 0.22 -1.83 -10.00
CA LEU A 19 0.70 -2.39 -8.74
C LEU A 19 1.75 -3.48 -9.02
N ARG A 20 2.70 -3.65 -8.11
CA ARG A 20 3.74 -4.70 -8.20
C ARG A 20 3.60 -5.66 -7.03
N PRO A 21 2.62 -6.59 -7.04
CA PRO A 21 2.29 -7.37 -5.84
C PRO A 21 3.46 -8.16 -5.26
N TRP A 22 4.43 -8.56 -6.07
CA TRP A 22 5.59 -9.35 -5.65
C TRP A 22 6.88 -8.55 -5.40
N ALA A 23 6.84 -7.22 -5.47
CA ALA A 23 7.99 -6.39 -5.10
C ALA A 23 8.02 -6.21 -3.57
N ALA A 24 9.20 -6.30 -2.96
CA ALA A 24 9.33 -6.28 -1.49
C ALA A 24 8.85 -4.96 -0.86
N ASP A 25 9.13 -3.83 -1.50
CA ASP A 25 8.67 -2.50 -1.10
C ASP A 25 7.14 -2.36 -1.20
N GLU A 26 6.55 -2.87 -2.27
CA GLU A 26 5.09 -2.86 -2.47
C GLU A 26 4.39 -3.82 -1.50
N LEU A 27 5.00 -4.96 -1.18
CA LEU A 27 4.49 -5.90 -0.18
C LEU A 27 4.45 -5.26 1.21
N ALA A 28 5.52 -4.56 1.61
CA ALA A 28 5.55 -3.81 2.86
C ALA A 28 4.46 -2.71 2.90
N LEU A 29 4.24 -2.02 1.78
CA LEU A 29 3.12 -1.08 1.64
C LEU A 29 1.76 -1.75 1.81
N PHE A 30 1.55 -2.92 1.20
CA PHE A 30 0.27 -3.64 1.30
C PHE A 30 0.01 -4.14 2.71
N GLN A 31 1.03 -4.68 3.38
CA GLN A 31 0.96 -5.07 4.79
C GLN A 31 0.62 -3.86 5.68
N ALA A 32 1.30 -2.73 5.48
CA ALA A 32 1.04 -1.51 6.22
C ALA A 32 -0.41 -1.02 6.03
N VAL A 33 -0.89 -0.98 4.79
CA VAL A 33 -2.25 -0.50 4.46
C VAL A 33 -3.33 -1.46 4.96
N ASN A 34 -3.07 -2.77 5.03
CA ASN A 34 -4.03 -3.79 5.44
C ASN A 34 -4.13 -3.97 6.97
N ARG A 35 -3.49 -3.13 7.78
CA ARG A 35 -3.63 -3.18 9.26
C ARG A 35 -5.07 -2.89 9.69
N GLY A 36 -5.56 -3.67 10.66
CA GLY A 36 -6.95 -3.58 11.13
C GLY A 36 -7.34 -2.21 11.68
N GLU A 37 -6.42 -1.49 12.32
CA GLU A 37 -6.63 -0.13 12.82
C GLU A 37 -7.04 0.87 11.71
N PHE A 38 -6.57 0.67 10.48
CA PHE A 38 -6.91 1.52 9.34
C PHE A 38 -8.26 1.17 8.72
N ALA A 39 -8.80 -0.02 8.99
CA ALA A 39 -10.17 -0.34 8.61
C ALA A 39 -11.19 0.49 9.41
N ILE A 40 -10.91 0.74 10.69
CA ILE A 40 -11.77 1.50 11.61
C ILE A 40 -11.53 2.99 11.43
N HIS A 41 -10.28 3.41 11.59
CA HIS A 41 -9.98 4.83 11.66
C HIS A 41 -9.60 5.42 10.31
N GLY A 42 -9.21 4.63 9.31
CA GLY A 42 -8.55 5.14 8.10
C GLY A 42 -7.12 5.59 8.37
N LEU A 43 -6.31 5.69 7.32
CA LEU A 43 -4.88 5.97 7.39
C LEU A 43 -4.53 7.39 6.93
N ARG A 44 -3.43 7.94 7.43
CA ARG A 44 -2.81 9.19 6.94
C ARG A 44 -1.42 8.88 6.41
N ASN A 45 -0.87 9.81 5.62
CA ASN A 45 0.51 9.72 5.14
C ASN A 45 1.51 9.48 6.30
N ARG A 46 1.37 10.23 7.40
CA ARG A 46 2.24 10.08 8.58
C ARG A 46 2.20 8.67 9.20
N ASP A 47 1.08 7.97 9.07
CA ASP A 47 0.91 6.63 9.66
C ASP A 47 1.69 5.61 8.82
N LEU A 48 1.59 5.70 7.48
CA LEU A 48 2.41 4.90 6.58
C LEU A 48 3.90 5.22 6.67
N GLN A 49 4.28 6.48 6.87
CA GLN A 49 5.69 6.85 7.07
C GLN A 49 6.30 6.09 8.25
N ARG A 50 5.61 6.04 9.39
CA ARG A 50 6.09 5.34 10.59
C ARG A 50 6.24 3.83 10.39
N LEU A 51 5.43 3.25 9.50
CA LEU A 51 5.46 1.81 9.22
C LEU A 51 6.51 1.43 8.17
N LEU A 52 6.70 2.27 7.16
CA LEU A 52 7.61 2.01 6.04
C LEU A 52 9.05 2.45 6.31
N PHE A 53 9.24 3.41 7.20
CA PHE A 53 10.55 3.93 7.59
C PHE A 53 10.70 3.83 9.11
N PRO A 54 10.88 2.61 9.66
CA PRO A 54 11.09 2.42 11.09
C PRO A 54 12.43 3.02 11.50
N GLY A 55 12.39 4.02 12.38
CA GLY A 55 13.57 4.72 12.89
C GLY A 55 13.26 6.18 13.23
N PRO A 56 14.02 6.82 14.13
CA PRO A 56 13.88 8.25 14.36
C PRO A 56 14.24 8.99 13.07
N ALA A 57 13.33 9.85 12.60
CA ALA A 57 13.71 10.86 11.61
C ALA A 57 14.75 11.76 12.28
N GLY A 58 16.01 11.67 11.83
CA GLY A 58 17.14 12.42 12.42
C GLY A 58 16.95 13.93 12.38
N SER A 59 16.06 14.40 11.49
CA SER A 59 15.70 15.80 11.35
C SER A 59 14.25 16.01 10.85
N PRO A 60 13.70 17.23 10.96
CA PRO A 60 12.47 17.61 10.27
C PRO A 60 12.55 17.44 8.74
N LEU A 61 13.74 17.55 8.16
CA LEU A 61 13.99 17.35 6.74
C LEU A 61 13.75 15.89 6.34
N ASP A 62 14.25 14.93 7.13
CA ASP A 62 14.05 13.49 6.89
C ASP A 62 12.56 13.12 6.92
N ARG A 63 11.82 13.70 7.86
CA ARG A 63 10.36 13.52 7.93
C ARG A 63 9.66 14.02 6.66
N ARG A 64 10.11 15.15 6.12
CA ARG A 64 9.60 15.69 4.85
C ARG A 64 9.95 14.78 3.68
N HIS A 65 11.17 14.24 3.63
CA HIS A 65 11.60 13.29 2.62
C HIS A 65 10.77 11.99 2.65
N HIS A 66 10.55 11.41 3.84
CA HIS A 66 9.69 10.24 4.00
C HIS A 66 8.26 10.52 3.51
N GLY A 67 7.72 11.70 3.83
CA GLY A 67 6.40 12.10 3.34
C GLY A 67 6.32 12.30 1.82
N ALA A 68 7.38 12.81 1.21
CA ALA A 68 7.51 12.92 -0.23
C ALA A 68 7.60 11.53 -0.90
N HIS A 69 8.21 10.54 -0.24
CA HIS A 69 8.26 9.16 -0.71
C HIS A 69 6.89 8.45 -0.64
N VAL A 70 6.14 8.66 0.44
CA VAL A 70 4.82 8.00 0.64
C VAL A 70 3.71 8.61 -0.22
N SER A 71 3.78 9.90 -0.55
CA SER A 71 2.73 10.59 -1.31
C SER A 71 2.46 9.97 -2.69
N PRO A 72 3.47 9.62 -3.51
CA PRO A 72 3.30 8.84 -4.73
C PRO A 72 2.63 7.48 -4.52
N LEU A 73 2.95 6.77 -3.43
CA LEU A 73 2.37 5.45 -3.12
C LEU A 73 0.87 5.55 -2.87
N LEU A 74 0.44 6.53 -2.06
CA LEU A 74 -0.99 6.82 -1.84
C LEU A 74 -1.71 7.12 -3.15
N ARG A 75 -1.08 7.88 -4.05
CA ARG A 75 -1.63 8.18 -5.38
C ARG A 75 -1.78 6.94 -6.24
N ILE A 76 -0.81 6.02 -6.21
CA ILE A 76 -0.88 4.74 -6.94
C ILE A 76 -2.06 3.91 -6.40
N LEU A 77 -2.15 3.73 -5.08
CA LEU A 77 -3.24 2.97 -4.46
C LEU A 77 -4.62 3.54 -4.78
N ARG A 78 -4.74 4.88 -4.83
CA ARG A 78 -5.98 5.54 -5.23
C ARG A 78 -6.32 5.32 -6.70
N ALA A 79 -5.33 5.40 -7.59
CA ALA A 79 -5.53 5.18 -9.01
C ALA A 79 -6.05 3.77 -9.31
N HIS A 80 -5.65 2.79 -8.49
CA HIS A 80 -6.11 1.40 -8.57
C HIS A 80 -7.38 1.10 -7.74
N GLY A 81 -7.99 2.12 -7.14
CA GLY A 81 -9.22 1.98 -6.35
C GLY A 81 -9.04 1.26 -5.02
N ILE A 82 -7.80 1.05 -4.55
CA ILE A 82 -7.52 0.45 -3.24
C ILE A 82 -7.89 1.43 -2.12
N LEU A 83 -7.54 2.71 -2.32
CA LEU A 83 -7.82 3.78 -1.37
C LEU A 83 -8.77 4.82 -1.98
N HIS A 84 -9.59 5.41 -1.13
CA HIS A 84 -10.29 6.66 -1.42
C HIS A 84 -9.92 7.73 -0.40
N LYS A 85 -9.88 8.99 -0.83
CA LYS A 85 -9.58 10.13 0.06
C LYS A 85 -10.87 10.55 0.74
N VAL A 86 -10.83 10.69 2.06
CA VAL A 86 -11.97 11.23 2.84
C VAL A 86 -12.02 12.76 2.63
N PRO A 87 -13.16 13.33 2.19
CA PRO A 87 -13.31 14.76 1.98
C PRO A 87 -12.93 15.59 3.21
N LYS A 88 -12.43 16.81 2.97
CA LYS A 88 -12.07 17.78 4.03
C LYS A 88 -11.08 17.25 5.08
N SER A 89 -10.31 16.20 4.76
CA SER A 89 -9.34 15.61 5.67
C SER A 89 -8.07 15.12 4.96
N HIS A 90 -7.06 14.77 5.75
CA HIS A 90 -5.83 14.13 5.27
C HIS A 90 -5.90 12.59 5.34
N ARG A 91 -7.10 12.06 5.56
CA ARG A 91 -7.35 10.64 5.79
C ARG A 91 -7.73 9.94 4.49
N TYR A 92 -7.27 8.71 4.38
CA TYR A 92 -7.62 7.77 3.32
C TYR A 92 -8.31 6.57 3.95
N GLN A 93 -9.24 5.99 3.22
CA GLN A 93 -9.94 4.78 3.62
C GLN A 93 -9.73 3.69 2.58
N VAL A 94 -9.55 2.46 3.06
CA VAL A 94 -9.44 1.30 2.18
C VAL A 94 -10.84 0.95 1.69
N SER A 95 -11.01 0.87 0.38
CA SER A 95 -12.28 0.45 -0.21
C SER A 95 -12.54 -1.04 0.06
N PRO A 96 -13.80 -1.52 0.06
CA PRO A 96 -14.09 -2.95 0.19
C PRO A 96 -13.32 -3.80 -0.84
N LYS A 97 -13.38 -3.42 -2.12
CA LYS A 97 -12.60 -4.05 -3.20
C LYS A 97 -11.09 -3.98 -2.96
N GLY A 98 -10.61 -2.87 -2.39
CA GLY A 98 -9.21 -2.72 -1.99
C GLY A 98 -8.80 -3.76 -0.95
N ARG A 99 -9.64 -4.01 0.06
CA ARG A 99 -9.39 -5.03 1.08
C ARG A 99 -9.35 -6.43 0.48
N GLU A 100 -10.28 -6.75 -0.42
CA GLU A 100 -10.29 -8.05 -1.13
C GLU A 100 -8.97 -8.25 -1.90
N ILE A 101 -8.53 -7.24 -2.66
CA ILE A 101 -7.28 -7.29 -3.42
C ILE A 101 -6.07 -7.46 -2.48
N LEU A 102 -5.97 -6.63 -1.43
CA LEU A 102 -4.85 -6.70 -0.48
C LEU A 102 -4.80 -8.06 0.21
N THR A 103 -5.94 -8.56 0.67
CA THR A 103 -6.05 -9.88 1.33
C THR A 103 -5.64 -11.00 0.37
N ALA A 104 -6.13 -10.97 -0.88
CA ALA A 104 -5.77 -11.98 -1.89
C ALA A 104 -4.28 -11.96 -2.21
N VAL A 105 -3.66 -10.77 -2.34
CA VAL A 105 -2.22 -10.65 -2.56
C VAL A 105 -1.43 -11.21 -1.37
N LEU A 106 -1.77 -10.80 -0.15
CA LEU A 106 -1.06 -11.21 1.06
C LEU A 106 -1.20 -12.71 1.31
N ALA A 107 -2.39 -13.28 1.13
CA ALA A 107 -2.61 -14.72 1.22
C ALA A 107 -1.80 -15.50 0.17
N ALA A 108 -1.75 -15.01 -1.08
CA ALA A 108 -0.94 -15.62 -2.13
C ALA A 108 0.56 -15.62 -1.79
N HIS A 109 1.06 -14.55 -1.17
CA HIS A 109 2.45 -14.50 -0.66
C HIS A 109 2.70 -15.54 0.42
N HIS A 110 1.83 -15.63 1.42
CA HIS A 110 1.97 -16.58 2.52
C HIS A 110 1.97 -18.03 2.00
N ALA A 111 1.04 -18.38 1.11
CA ALA A 111 0.98 -19.70 0.48
C ALA A 111 2.24 -20.01 -0.34
N SER A 112 2.78 -19.02 -1.06
CA SER A 112 4.00 -19.19 -1.86
C SER A 112 5.22 -19.43 -0.98
N LEU A 113 5.33 -18.75 0.17
CA LEU A 113 6.40 -18.96 1.14
C LEU A 113 6.32 -20.36 1.75
N HIS A 114 5.13 -20.78 2.19
CA HIS A 114 4.90 -22.11 2.75
C HIS A 114 5.28 -23.23 1.76
N LYS A 115 4.91 -23.10 0.48
CA LYS A 115 5.30 -24.06 -0.54
C LYS A 115 6.83 -24.14 -0.70
N ARG A 116 7.54 -23.02 -0.58
CA ARG A 116 9.00 -22.99 -0.69
C ARG A 116 9.68 -23.62 0.51
N THR A 117 9.16 -23.43 1.72
CA THR A 117 9.71 -24.07 2.92
C THR A 117 9.47 -25.58 2.91
N GLN A 118 8.33 -26.05 2.40
CA GLN A 118 8.04 -27.48 2.23
C GLN A 118 8.91 -28.17 1.17
N LEU A 119 9.32 -27.48 0.11
CA LEU A 119 10.21 -28.04 -0.94
C LEU A 119 11.68 -28.05 -0.53
N ALA A 120 12.04 -27.29 0.50
CA ALA A 120 13.41 -27.20 1.03
C ALA A 120 13.65 -28.12 2.24
N ALA A 121 12.60 -28.79 2.73
CA ALA A 121 12.63 -29.82 3.77
C ALA A 121 12.56 -31.21 3.13
#